data_AF-A0A5C6BT64-F1
#
_entry.id   AF-A0A5C6BT64-F1
#
_cell.length_a   1.000
_cell.length_b   1.000
_cell.length_c   1.000
_cell.angle_alpha   90.00
_cell.angle_beta   90.00
_cell.angle_gamma   90.00
#
_symmetry.space_group_name_H-M   'P 1'
#
loop_
_entity.id
_entity.type
_entity.pdbx_description
1 polymer ?
#
loop_
_entity_poly.entity_id
_entity_poly.type
_entity_poly.pdbx_seq_one_letter_code
_entity_poly.pdbx_strand_id
1 'polypeptide(L)'
;MSRLLPIATIIMMAITSPQARAQITQVDGAPPQALHSAPLHDSGYNDGYDGHIYHDYWHHPPHTPSVTQLDTYADQLAKVARHLHEDAHRLSQDYEHSESIERYVDQIDRLQQHMHQILHEAAEANRTSTGLIQHIKSDVRQVKSLLNQLYRELQHQGFDGARTNDFHAMAHMRQVVVSEANPLIRQLEVALYGYTQPQDVHRSFRHPVPSPWYPHSRNPHSRNPHSGIPHSEIHHHH
;
A
#
# COMPACT_ATOMS: atom_id res chain seq x y z
N MET A 1 -41.65 -26.82 47.39
CA MET A 1 -41.32 -25.47 47.88
C MET A 1 -39.91 -25.53 48.46
N SER A 2 -38.91 -25.07 47.72
CA SER A 2 -37.59 -24.61 48.22
C SER A 2 -36.88 -23.88 47.08
N ARG A 3 -36.13 -22.85 47.47
CA ARG A 3 -35.93 -21.57 46.78
C ARG A 3 -34.80 -21.58 45.74
N LEU A 4 -35.02 -20.84 44.66
CA LEU A 4 -34.01 -20.30 43.76
C LEU A 4 -33.12 -19.29 44.51
N LEU A 5 -31.80 -19.31 44.25
CA LEU A 5 -30.99 -18.09 44.22
C LEU A 5 -29.85 -18.24 43.18
N PRO A 6 -29.67 -17.28 42.27
CA PRO A 6 -28.57 -17.23 41.30
C PRO A 6 -27.32 -16.58 41.90
N ILE A 7 -26.14 -17.14 41.62
CA ILE A 7 -24.86 -16.47 41.89
C ILE A 7 -24.50 -15.67 40.65
N ALA A 8 -24.68 -14.35 40.74
CA ALA A 8 -24.22 -13.38 39.76
C ALA A 8 -22.75 -13.06 40.06
N THR A 9 -21.84 -13.46 39.17
CA THR A 9 -20.43 -13.08 39.23
C THR A 9 -20.23 -11.83 38.38
N ILE A 10 -20.11 -10.67 39.02
CA ILE A 10 -19.73 -9.40 38.39
C ILE A 10 -18.20 -9.37 38.35
N ILE A 11 -17.61 -9.47 37.15
CA ILE A 11 -16.18 -9.18 36.95
C ILE A 11 -16.07 -7.69 36.60
N MET A 12 -15.66 -6.89 37.58
CA MET A 12 -15.13 -5.54 37.33
C MET A 12 -13.75 -5.68 36.68
N MET A 13 -13.63 -5.39 35.39
CA MET A 13 -12.33 -5.07 34.81
C MET A 13 -12.09 -3.57 34.91
N ALA A 14 -11.10 -3.20 35.71
CA ALA A 14 -10.62 -1.84 35.85
C ALA A 14 -9.92 -1.41 34.55
N ILE A 15 -10.46 -0.36 33.94
CA ILE A 15 -9.84 0.34 32.80
C ILE A 15 -8.75 1.25 33.38
N THR A 16 -7.48 0.88 33.20
CA THR A 16 -6.35 1.76 33.49
C THR A 16 -5.98 2.53 32.22
N SER A 17 -6.32 3.82 32.18
CA SER A 17 -5.94 4.74 31.12
C SER A 17 -4.47 5.17 31.24
N PRO A 18 -3.60 4.99 30.23
CA PRO A 18 -2.35 5.70 30.18
C PRO A 18 -2.57 7.12 29.63
N GLN A 19 -2.47 8.13 30.51
CA GLN A 19 -2.30 9.53 30.13
C GLN A 19 -0.88 9.75 29.61
N ALA A 20 -0.71 9.85 28.29
CA ALA A 20 0.53 10.35 27.70
C ALA A 20 0.43 11.87 27.51
N ARG A 21 1.01 12.61 28.45
CA ARG A 21 1.36 14.03 28.33
C ARG A 21 2.53 14.17 27.36
N ALA A 22 2.31 14.65 26.15
CA ALA A 22 3.38 15.23 25.33
C ALA A 22 3.48 16.73 25.65
N GLN A 23 4.54 17.09 26.36
CA GLN A 23 4.88 18.47 26.66
C GLN A 23 5.46 19.15 25.41
N ILE A 24 4.82 20.25 25.01
CA ILE A 24 5.33 21.22 24.05
C ILE A 24 6.48 21.95 24.72
N THR A 25 7.71 21.75 24.25
CA THR A 25 8.85 22.61 24.61
C THR A 25 9.12 23.52 23.42
N GLN A 26 8.71 24.78 23.56
CA GLN A 26 9.16 25.89 22.74
C GLN A 26 10.67 26.07 22.95
N VAL A 27 11.43 26.16 21.86
CA VAL A 27 12.78 26.73 21.88
C VAL A 27 12.74 27.96 20.98
N ASP A 28 12.87 29.12 21.63
CA ASP A 28 13.04 30.44 21.04
C ASP A 28 14.37 30.56 20.29
N GLY A 29 14.35 31.32 19.18
CA GLY A 29 15.45 32.24 18.86
C GLY A 29 16.26 32.00 17.57
N ALA A 30 15.73 32.41 16.42
CA ALA A 30 16.50 33.06 15.34
C ALA A 30 15.57 33.71 14.28
N PRO A 31 15.72 35.02 13.95
CA PRO A 31 14.95 35.71 12.90
C PRO A 31 15.63 35.58 11.50
N PRO A 32 14.95 36.03 10.41
CA PRO A 32 15.03 35.44 9.08
C PRO A 32 16.14 36.03 8.22
N GLN A 33 16.80 35.21 7.39
CA GLN A 33 17.60 35.71 6.26
C GLN A 33 16.88 35.41 4.95
N ALA A 34 16.19 36.43 4.46
CA ALA A 34 15.92 36.59 3.05
C ALA A 34 17.25 36.85 2.33
N LEU A 35 17.61 35.97 1.39
CA LEU A 35 18.62 36.26 0.39
C LEU A 35 17.97 36.19 -0.99
N HIS A 36 17.68 37.39 -1.49
CA HIS A 36 17.46 37.67 -2.89
C HIS A 36 18.60 37.10 -3.75
N SER A 37 18.24 36.45 -4.84
CA SER A 37 19.03 36.44 -6.09
C SER A 37 18.05 36.22 -7.23
N ALA A 38 17.65 37.31 -7.87
CA ALA A 38 16.92 37.32 -9.13
C ALA A 38 17.93 37.35 -10.31
N PRO A 39 17.48 37.34 -11.58
CA PRO A 39 17.71 36.27 -12.54
C PRO A 39 18.82 36.60 -13.55
N LEU A 40 19.46 35.58 -14.13
CA LEU A 40 20.21 35.74 -15.38
C LEU A 40 19.50 35.00 -16.52
N HIS A 41 18.93 35.80 -17.41
CA HIS A 41 18.60 35.46 -18.78
C HIS A 41 19.85 34.97 -19.52
N ASP A 42 19.74 33.85 -20.22
CA ASP A 42 20.37 33.73 -21.53
C ASP A 42 19.36 33.16 -22.53
N SER A 43 19.35 33.82 -23.68
CA SER A 43 18.32 33.80 -24.71
C SER A 43 18.87 33.05 -25.91
N GLY A 44 18.10 32.15 -26.51
CA GLY A 44 18.61 31.38 -27.64
C GLY A 44 17.60 30.50 -28.39
N TYR A 45 16.62 31.15 -29.03
CA TYR A 45 15.93 30.70 -30.26
C TYR A 45 15.28 29.29 -30.28
N ASN A 46 13.94 29.23 -30.23
CA ASN A 46 13.22 28.81 -31.45
C ASN A 46 11.73 29.18 -31.44
N ASP A 47 11.27 29.45 -32.66
CA ASP A 47 10.02 30.07 -33.09
C ASP A 47 8.71 29.47 -32.57
N GLY A 48 7.79 30.39 -32.25
CA GLY A 48 6.48 30.42 -32.90
C GLY A 48 5.49 29.32 -32.57
N TYR A 49 4.94 29.32 -31.34
CA TYR A 49 3.55 28.91 -31.13
C TYR A 49 2.87 29.86 -30.14
N ASP A 50 2.06 30.72 -30.74
CA ASP A 50 0.96 31.44 -30.12
C ASP A 50 -0.04 30.41 -29.59
N GLY A 51 -0.35 30.48 -28.30
CA GLY A 51 -1.14 29.47 -27.62
C GLY A 51 -1.07 29.63 -26.12
N HIS A 52 -1.84 30.59 -25.61
CA HIS A 52 -2.18 30.77 -24.20
C HIS A 52 -2.33 29.43 -23.44
N ILE A 53 -1.27 28.97 -22.77
CA ILE A 53 -1.38 27.88 -21.81
C ILE A 53 -1.88 28.52 -20.52
N TYR A 54 -3.20 28.52 -20.38
CA TYR A 54 -3.88 28.78 -19.13
C TYR A 54 -3.26 27.89 -18.04
N HIS A 55 -2.58 28.53 -17.09
CA HIS A 55 -2.15 27.93 -15.83
C HIS A 55 -3.36 27.72 -14.90
N ASP A 56 -4.36 26.95 -15.33
CA ASP A 56 -5.50 26.51 -14.49
C ASP A 56 -5.21 25.18 -13.79
N TYR A 57 -3.95 24.97 -13.37
CA TYR A 57 -3.51 23.77 -12.64
C TYR A 57 -3.84 23.82 -11.14
N TRP A 58 -4.54 24.84 -10.68
CA TRP A 58 -4.82 25.09 -9.27
C TRP A 58 -6.33 25.26 -9.10
N HIS A 59 -6.89 24.71 -8.02
CA HIS A 59 -8.30 24.81 -7.60
C HIS A 59 -9.23 23.63 -7.94
N HIS A 60 -8.73 22.40 -8.00
CA HIS A 60 -9.62 21.30 -7.58
C HIS A 60 -9.71 21.37 -6.05
N PRO A 61 -10.92 21.50 -5.46
CA PRO A 61 -11.06 21.49 -4.02
C PRO A 61 -10.45 20.19 -3.47
N PRO A 62 -9.76 20.24 -2.31
CA PRO A 62 -9.18 19.04 -1.72
C PRO A 62 -10.28 17.99 -1.52
N HIS A 63 -10.03 16.79 -2.05
CA HIS A 63 -10.95 15.66 -1.91
C HIS A 63 -11.24 15.42 -0.43
N THR A 64 -12.51 15.57 -0.06
CA THR A 64 -12.97 15.34 1.31
C THR A 64 -13.75 14.04 1.33
N PRO A 65 -13.25 12.99 2.02
CA PRO A 65 -13.92 11.70 2.07
C PRO A 65 -15.24 11.79 2.83
N SER A 66 -16.27 11.09 2.33
CA SER A 66 -17.56 10.96 3.02
C SER A 66 -17.48 9.89 4.11
N VAL A 67 -17.64 10.29 5.38
CA VAL A 67 -17.61 9.37 6.53
C VAL A 67 -18.67 8.28 6.41
N THR A 68 -19.91 8.65 6.03
CA THR A 68 -21.00 7.67 5.86
C THR A 68 -20.70 6.64 4.78
N GLN A 69 -20.06 7.06 3.69
CA GLN A 69 -19.67 6.14 2.61
C GLN A 69 -18.55 5.20 3.07
N LEU A 70 -17.55 5.72 3.79
CA LEU A 70 -16.49 4.90 4.36
C LEU A 70 -17.03 3.89 5.38
N ASP A 71 -18.00 4.29 6.20
CA ASP A 71 -18.64 3.42 7.20
C ASP A 71 -19.39 2.27 6.53
N THR A 72 -20.15 2.58 5.47
CA THR A 72 -20.80 1.55 4.64
C THR A 72 -19.81 0.56 4.05
N TYR A 73 -18.62 1.02 3.62
CA TYR A 73 -17.59 0.12 3.12
C TYR A 73 -16.91 -0.68 4.24
N ALA A 74 -16.74 -0.12 5.44
CA ALA A 74 -16.25 -0.84 6.60
C ALA A 74 -17.21 -1.97 7.00
N ASP A 75 -18.52 -1.75 6.93
CA ASP A 75 -19.54 -2.79 7.14
C ASP A 75 -19.49 -3.90 6.09
N GLN A 76 -19.27 -3.53 4.83
CA GLN A 76 -19.07 -4.53 3.76
C GLN A 76 -17.79 -5.33 3.99
N LEU A 77 -16.73 -4.70 4.50
CA LEU A 77 -15.49 -5.39 4.83
C LEU A 77 -15.71 -6.36 5.99
N ALA A 78 -16.59 -6.04 6.95
CA ALA A 78 -16.96 -6.94 8.04
C ALA A 78 -17.61 -8.23 7.52
N LYS A 79 -18.46 -8.11 6.49
CA LYS A 79 -19.08 -9.28 5.83
C LYS A 79 -18.04 -10.15 5.13
N VAL A 80 -17.10 -9.52 4.40
CA VAL A 80 -15.99 -10.21 3.76
C VAL A 80 -15.10 -10.92 4.79
N ALA A 81 -14.73 -10.22 5.87
CA ALA A 81 -13.93 -10.80 6.96
C ALA A 81 -14.62 -12.01 7.59
N ARG A 82 -15.95 -11.92 7.81
CA ARG A 82 -16.74 -13.05 8.31
C ARG A 82 -16.69 -14.26 7.36
N HIS A 83 -16.88 -14.07 6.06
CA HIS A 83 -16.80 -15.17 5.09
C HIS A 83 -15.41 -15.83 5.10
N LEU A 84 -14.35 -15.01 5.11
CA LEU A 84 -12.97 -15.52 5.18
C LEU A 84 -12.71 -16.27 6.50
N HIS A 85 -13.27 -15.79 7.61
CA HIS A 85 -13.07 -16.38 8.94
C HIS A 85 -13.82 -17.71 9.08
N GLU A 86 -15.06 -17.78 8.60
CA GLU A 86 -15.82 -19.02 8.55
C GLU A 86 -15.11 -20.10 7.72
N ASP A 87 -14.49 -19.74 6.61
CA ASP A 87 -13.75 -20.69 5.78
C ASP A 87 -12.37 -21.03 6.34
N ALA A 88 -11.68 -20.08 6.99
CA ALA A 88 -10.43 -20.34 7.68
C ALA A 88 -10.62 -21.38 8.79
N HIS A 89 -11.69 -21.27 9.58
CA HIS A 89 -12.03 -22.26 10.61
C HIS A 89 -12.47 -23.62 10.07
N ARG A 90 -12.83 -23.73 8.78
CA ARG A 90 -13.13 -25.01 8.13
C ARG A 90 -11.88 -25.74 7.67
N LEU A 91 -10.72 -25.07 7.64
CA LEU A 91 -9.46 -25.72 7.30
C LEU A 91 -9.10 -26.78 8.35
N SER A 92 -8.54 -27.87 7.89
CA SER A 92 -8.03 -28.93 8.74
C SER A 92 -6.88 -28.38 9.60
N GLN A 93 -6.88 -28.69 10.90
CA GLN A 93 -5.86 -28.20 11.85
C GLN A 93 -4.44 -28.68 11.54
N ASP A 94 -4.31 -29.79 10.81
CA ASP A 94 -3.03 -30.36 10.37
C ASP A 94 -2.53 -29.80 9.03
N TYR A 95 -3.29 -28.91 8.39
CA TYR A 95 -2.84 -28.21 7.20
C TYR A 95 -1.76 -27.18 7.58
N GLU A 96 -0.62 -27.24 6.88
CA GLU A 96 0.59 -26.46 7.18
C GLU A 96 0.34 -24.95 7.33
N HIS A 97 -0.51 -24.39 6.47
CA HIS A 97 -0.77 -22.95 6.41
C HIS A 97 -2.08 -22.53 7.11
N SER A 98 -2.72 -23.44 7.86
CA SER A 98 -3.98 -23.14 8.56
C SER A 98 -3.82 -21.96 9.53
N GLU A 99 -2.78 -22.00 10.37
CA GLU A 99 -2.52 -20.97 11.39
C GLU A 99 -2.18 -19.61 10.77
N SER A 100 -1.39 -19.58 9.67
CA SER A 100 -1.04 -18.33 8.99
C SER A 100 -2.27 -17.69 8.34
N ILE A 101 -3.12 -18.49 7.68
CA ILE A 101 -4.38 -18.06 7.10
C ILE A 101 -5.31 -17.47 8.17
N GLU A 102 -5.54 -18.19 9.26
CA GLU A 102 -6.38 -17.73 10.37
C GLU A 102 -5.87 -16.41 10.95
N ARG A 103 -4.55 -16.31 11.18
CA ARG A 103 -3.92 -15.08 11.68
C ARG A 103 -4.11 -13.89 10.75
N TYR A 104 -4.01 -14.08 9.42
CA TYR A 104 -4.24 -13.00 8.47
C TYR A 104 -5.69 -12.54 8.49
N VAL A 105 -6.64 -13.48 8.55
CA VAL A 105 -8.07 -13.16 8.61
C VAL A 105 -8.42 -12.43 9.91
N ASP A 106 -7.90 -12.87 11.05
CA ASP A 106 -8.09 -12.20 12.35
C ASP A 106 -7.55 -10.78 12.35
N GLN A 107 -6.40 -10.55 11.71
CA GLN A 107 -5.84 -9.19 11.60
C GLN A 107 -6.70 -8.30 10.69
N ILE A 108 -7.26 -8.85 9.61
CA ILE A 108 -8.22 -8.12 8.77
C ILE A 108 -9.47 -7.75 9.56
N ASP A 109 -10.02 -8.66 10.35
CA ASP A 109 -11.20 -8.41 11.19
C ASP A 109 -10.92 -7.32 12.24
N ARG A 110 -9.77 -7.36 12.92
CA ARG A 110 -9.37 -6.31 13.87
C ARG A 110 -9.23 -4.93 13.22
N LEU A 111 -8.64 -4.86 12.03
CA LEU A 111 -8.51 -3.60 11.28
C LEU A 111 -9.87 -3.08 10.82
N GLN A 112 -10.79 -3.98 10.44
CA GLN A 112 -12.15 -3.62 10.11
C GLN A 112 -12.88 -3.02 11.32
N GLN A 113 -12.82 -3.68 12.48
CA GLN A 113 -13.42 -3.19 13.72
C GLN A 113 -12.86 -1.83 14.12
N HIS A 114 -11.54 -1.64 13.99
CA HIS A 114 -10.89 -0.37 14.27
C HIS A 114 -11.37 0.75 13.33
N MET A 115 -11.47 0.50 12.02
CA MET A 115 -12.02 1.47 11.07
C MET A 115 -13.47 1.83 11.39
N HIS A 116 -14.31 0.83 11.69
CA HIS A 116 -15.71 1.05 12.03
C HIS A 116 -15.86 1.89 13.30
N GLN A 117 -15.11 1.58 14.35
CA GLN A 117 -15.10 2.37 15.58
C GLN A 117 -14.75 3.84 15.31
N ILE A 118 -13.66 4.09 14.58
CA ILE A 118 -13.21 5.45 14.25
C ILE A 118 -14.26 6.20 13.42
N LEU A 119 -14.87 5.54 12.43
CA LEU A 119 -15.88 6.14 11.56
C LEU A 119 -17.18 6.43 12.31
N HIS A 120 -17.58 5.54 13.21
CA HIS A 120 -18.72 5.73 14.08
C HIS A 120 -18.52 6.94 15.02
N GLU A 121 -17.37 7.01 15.71
CA GLU A 121 -17.01 8.14 16.58
C GLU A 121 -16.99 9.47 15.79
N ALA A 122 -16.48 9.47 14.56
CA ALA A 122 -16.51 10.65 13.68
C ALA A 122 -17.92 11.09 13.30
N ALA A 123 -18.81 10.14 13.01
CA ALA A 123 -20.19 10.38 12.66
C ALA A 123 -20.97 10.96 13.85
N GLU A 124 -20.79 10.40 15.05
CA GLU A 124 -21.41 10.90 16.28
C GLU A 124 -20.92 12.31 16.64
N ALA A 125 -19.61 12.55 16.51
CA ALA A 125 -19.02 13.86 16.80
C ALA A 125 -19.30 14.92 15.72
N ASN A 126 -19.83 14.51 14.56
CA ASN A 126 -19.96 15.32 13.34
C ASN A 126 -18.66 16.08 12.99
N ARG A 127 -17.52 15.42 13.20
CA ARG A 127 -16.18 16.01 13.02
C ARG A 127 -15.27 15.02 12.31
N THR A 128 -14.75 15.43 11.16
CA THR A 128 -13.71 14.70 10.45
C THR A 128 -12.39 15.43 10.64
N SER A 129 -11.40 14.77 11.24
CA SER A 129 -10.06 15.33 11.41
C SER A 129 -9.08 14.72 10.40
N THR A 130 -8.03 15.47 10.03
CA THR A 130 -6.97 14.94 9.15
C THR A 130 -6.31 13.69 9.75
N GLY A 131 -6.10 13.67 11.07
CA GLY A 131 -5.52 12.52 11.77
C GLY A 131 -6.37 11.26 11.60
N LEU A 132 -7.69 11.40 11.77
CA LEU A 132 -8.65 10.30 11.59
C LEU A 132 -8.56 9.69 10.18
N ILE A 133 -8.55 10.54 9.15
CA ILE A 133 -8.42 10.08 7.77
C ILE A 133 -7.08 9.39 7.53
N GLN A 134 -5.99 9.82 8.19
CA GLN A 134 -4.70 9.12 8.10
C GLN A 134 -4.73 7.73 8.75
N HIS A 135 -5.44 7.55 9.87
CA HIS A 135 -5.64 6.24 10.48
C HIS A 135 -6.37 5.28 9.53
N ILE A 136 -7.51 5.70 8.97
CA ILE A 136 -8.26 4.88 8.02
C ILE A 136 -7.42 4.56 6.78
N LYS A 137 -6.64 5.52 6.26
CA LYS A 137 -5.71 5.28 5.16
C LYS A 137 -4.66 4.23 5.51
N SER A 138 -4.13 4.26 6.73
CA SER A 138 -3.17 3.27 7.22
C SER A 138 -3.81 1.89 7.31
N ASP A 139 -5.02 1.80 7.85
CA ASP A 139 -5.75 0.54 8.02
C ASP A 139 -6.09 -0.09 6.67
N VAL A 140 -6.60 0.69 5.71
CA VAL A 140 -6.87 0.19 4.35
C VAL A 140 -5.61 -0.35 3.67
N ARG A 141 -4.46 0.31 3.84
CA ARG A 141 -3.17 -0.19 3.31
C ARG A 141 -2.76 -1.50 3.96
N GLN A 142 -2.95 -1.62 5.27
CA GLN A 142 -2.65 -2.85 6.02
C GLN A 142 -3.57 -3.99 5.58
N VAL A 143 -4.88 -3.75 5.49
CA VAL A 143 -5.85 -4.75 4.99
C VAL A 143 -5.46 -5.22 3.58
N LYS A 144 -5.11 -4.30 2.68
CA LYS A 144 -4.63 -4.66 1.33
C LYS A 144 -3.38 -5.53 1.36
N SER A 145 -2.43 -5.23 2.25
CA SER A 145 -1.22 -6.05 2.42
C SER A 145 -1.57 -7.45 2.91
N LEU A 146 -2.46 -7.56 3.90
CA LEU A 146 -2.90 -8.84 4.46
C LEU A 146 -3.68 -9.67 3.45
N LEU A 147 -4.58 -9.06 2.68
CA LEU A 147 -5.31 -9.75 1.61
C LEU A 147 -4.38 -10.31 0.54
N ASN A 148 -3.31 -9.58 0.19
CA ASN A 148 -2.31 -10.06 -0.75
C ASN A 148 -1.48 -11.23 -0.18
N GLN A 149 -1.15 -11.18 1.11
CA GLN A 149 -0.44 -12.28 1.80
C GLN A 149 -1.33 -13.51 1.89
N LEU A 150 -2.57 -13.35 2.36
CA LEU A 150 -3.59 -14.39 2.39
C LEU A 150 -3.78 -15.02 1.02
N TYR A 151 -3.93 -14.22 -0.04
CA TYR A 151 -4.09 -14.75 -1.39
C TYR A 151 -2.90 -15.60 -1.84
N ARG A 152 -1.67 -15.23 -1.47
CA ARG A 152 -0.46 -16.03 -1.75
C ARG A 152 -0.48 -17.34 -0.98
N GLU A 153 -0.77 -17.31 0.32
CA GLU A 153 -0.91 -18.53 1.14
C GLU A 153 -1.93 -19.51 0.54
N LEU A 154 -3.09 -19.00 0.13
CA LEU A 154 -4.16 -19.81 -0.47
C LEU A 154 -3.80 -20.42 -1.85
N GLN A 155 -2.70 -19.98 -2.48
CA GLN A 155 -2.20 -20.56 -3.73
C GLN A 155 -1.30 -21.78 -3.52
N HIS A 156 -0.83 -22.06 -2.30
CA HIS A 156 0.05 -23.18 -1.96
C HIS A 156 -0.67 -24.54 -1.86
N GLN A 157 -1.61 -24.82 -2.77
CA GLN A 157 -2.53 -25.95 -2.64
C GLN A 157 -1.87 -27.32 -2.92
N GLY A 158 -0.73 -27.38 -3.59
CA GLY A 158 -0.22 -28.62 -4.19
C GLY A 158 0.73 -29.48 -3.34
N PHE A 159 1.31 -28.95 -2.26
CA PHE A 159 2.51 -29.55 -1.67
C PHE A 159 2.45 -29.82 -0.16
N ASP A 160 1.39 -29.36 0.53
CA ASP A 160 1.47 -29.06 1.96
C ASP A 160 0.41 -29.82 2.80
N GLY A 161 -0.03 -31.01 2.35
CA GLY A 161 -0.89 -31.90 3.14
C GLY A 161 -2.39 -31.54 3.19
N ALA A 162 -2.86 -30.60 2.36
CA ALA A 162 -4.27 -30.22 2.26
C ALA A 162 -5.19 -31.41 1.90
N ARG A 163 -6.33 -31.52 2.59
CA ARG A 163 -7.39 -32.48 2.30
C ARG A 163 -8.39 -31.90 1.30
N THR A 164 -9.19 -32.75 0.64
CA THR A 164 -10.21 -32.33 -0.36
C THR A 164 -11.10 -31.18 0.13
N ASN A 165 -11.52 -31.20 1.40
CA ASN A 165 -12.34 -30.13 1.98
C ASN A 165 -11.58 -28.80 2.10
N ASP A 166 -10.28 -28.83 2.42
CA ASP A 166 -9.44 -27.64 2.51
C ASP A 166 -9.28 -26.98 1.14
N PHE A 167 -9.16 -27.78 0.06
CA PHE A 167 -9.13 -27.24 -1.30
C PHE A 167 -10.38 -26.44 -1.64
N HIS A 168 -11.56 -26.93 -1.23
CA HIS A 168 -12.82 -26.21 -1.46
C HIS A 168 -12.88 -24.91 -0.66
N ALA A 169 -12.53 -24.94 0.63
CA ALA A 169 -12.49 -23.75 1.48
C ALA A 169 -11.48 -22.72 0.94
N MET A 170 -10.26 -23.15 0.60
CA MET A 170 -9.24 -22.28 0.01
C MET A 170 -9.66 -21.71 -1.35
N ALA A 171 -10.31 -22.51 -2.21
CA ALA A 171 -10.83 -22.03 -3.48
C ALA A 171 -11.90 -20.95 -3.27
N HIS A 172 -12.81 -21.15 -2.31
CA HIS A 172 -13.83 -20.17 -1.98
C HIS A 172 -13.23 -18.89 -1.39
N MET A 173 -12.28 -18.99 -0.45
CA MET A 173 -11.57 -17.81 0.07
C MET A 173 -10.86 -17.01 -1.01
N ARG A 174 -10.18 -17.67 -1.97
CA ARG A 174 -9.57 -16.97 -3.11
C ARG A 174 -10.62 -16.24 -3.94
N GLN A 175 -11.76 -16.87 -4.17
CA GLN A 175 -12.86 -16.23 -4.88
C GLN A 175 -13.33 -14.99 -4.11
N VAL A 176 -13.63 -15.09 -2.81
CA VAL A 176 -14.02 -13.96 -1.96
C VAL A 176 -12.98 -12.82 -2.03
N VAL A 177 -11.68 -13.13 -1.94
CA VAL A 177 -10.63 -12.11 -2.07
C VAL A 177 -10.69 -11.40 -3.43
N VAL A 178 -10.84 -12.14 -4.52
CA VAL A 178 -10.80 -11.57 -5.88
C VAL A 178 -12.10 -10.85 -6.25
N SER A 179 -13.26 -11.43 -5.94
CA SER A 179 -14.56 -10.91 -6.38
C SER A 179 -15.20 -9.93 -5.41
N GLU A 180 -14.82 -9.95 -4.13
CA GLU A 180 -15.45 -9.10 -3.10
C GLU A 180 -14.43 -8.16 -2.45
N ALA A 181 -13.36 -8.70 -1.86
CA ALA A 181 -12.42 -7.91 -1.07
C ALA A 181 -11.65 -6.89 -1.93
N ASN A 182 -11.04 -7.33 -3.02
CA ASN A 182 -10.23 -6.45 -3.88
C ASN A 182 -11.05 -5.29 -4.50
N PRO A 183 -12.25 -5.53 -5.06
CA PRO A 183 -13.13 -4.44 -5.50
C PRO A 183 -13.50 -3.48 -4.36
N LEU A 184 -13.81 -3.99 -3.17
CA LEU A 184 -14.16 -3.17 -2.02
C LEU A 184 -12.99 -2.29 -1.56
N ILE A 185 -11.77 -2.83 -1.48
CA ILE A 185 -10.57 -2.06 -1.17
C ILE A 185 -10.34 -0.95 -2.19
N ARG A 186 -10.56 -1.24 -3.49
CA ARG A 186 -10.47 -0.20 -4.51
C ARG A 186 -11.50 0.91 -4.31
N GLN A 187 -12.73 0.58 -3.91
CA GLN A 187 -13.76 1.57 -3.60
C GLN A 187 -13.39 2.42 -2.37
N LEU A 188 -12.86 1.80 -1.31
CA LEU A 188 -12.31 2.48 -0.15
C LEU A 188 -11.17 3.43 -0.53
N GLU A 189 -10.22 2.98 -1.36
CA GLU A 189 -9.12 3.81 -1.85
C GLU A 189 -9.67 5.02 -2.63
N VAL A 190 -10.60 4.82 -3.57
CA VAL A 190 -11.23 5.94 -4.31
C VAL A 190 -11.96 6.89 -3.36
N ALA A 191 -12.67 6.38 -2.36
CA ALA A 191 -13.36 7.21 -1.38
C ALA A 191 -12.40 7.99 -0.47
N LEU A 192 -11.20 7.48 -0.17
CA LEU A 192 -10.20 8.11 0.70
C LEU A 192 -9.27 9.08 -0.02
N TYR A 193 -8.93 8.79 -1.26
CA TYR A 193 -7.93 9.53 -2.04
C TYR A 193 -8.56 10.37 -3.16
N GLY A 194 -9.84 10.15 -3.47
CA GLY A 194 -10.50 10.71 -4.63
C GLY A 194 -10.15 9.95 -5.90
N TYR A 195 -10.71 10.38 -7.04
CA TYR A 195 -10.25 9.93 -8.35
C TYR A 195 -8.88 10.56 -8.64
N THR A 196 -7.82 9.93 -8.19
CA THR A 196 -6.56 10.00 -8.92
C THR A 196 -6.76 9.19 -10.19
N GLN A 197 -6.63 9.82 -11.37
CA GLN A 197 -6.42 9.04 -12.59
C GLN A 197 -5.32 8.01 -12.30
N PRO A 198 -5.43 6.76 -12.79
CA PRO A 198 -4.37 5.78 -12.65
C PRO A 198 -3.15 6.26 -13.46
N GLN A 199 -2.35 7.16 -12.88
CA GLN A 199 -1.02 7.45 -13.37
C GLN A 199 -0.13 6.29 -12.93
N ASP A 200 0.40 5.57 -13.93
CA ASP A 200 1.59 4.72 -13.83
C ASP A 200 1.51 3.41 -13.04
N VAL A 201 0.57 2.51 -13.38
CA VAL A 201 0.76 1.05 -13.18
C VAL A 201 1.41 0.39 -14.42
N HIS A 202 1.71 1.17 -15.46
CA HIS A 202 2.41 0.70 -16.68
C HIS A 202 3.68 1.51 -17.01
N ARG A 203 4.45 1.97 -16.01
CA ARG A 203 5.89 2.12 -16.22
C ARG A 203 6.53 0.73 -16.24
N SER A 204 6.34 0.10 -17.39
CA SER A 204 7.33 -0.75 -18.04
C SER A 204 8.65 -0.89 -17.28
N PHE A 205 8.83 -2.03 -16.62
CA PHE A 205 10.11 -2.74 -16.66
C PHE A 205 10.40 -3.15 -18.11
N ARG A 206 10.52 -2.18 -19.01
CA ARG A 206 11.32 -2.33 -20.22
C ARG A 206 12.72 -1.98 -19.79
N HIS A 207 13.42 -2.98 -19.27
CA HIS A 207 14.87 -2.97 -19.44
C HIS A 207 15.14 -2.73 -20.92
N PRO A 208 15.97 -1.75 -21.31
CA PRO A 208 16.51 -1.72 -22.65
C PRO A 208 17.26 -3.03 -22.83
N VAL A 209 16.71 -3.94 -23.63
CA VAL A 209 17.47 -5.08 -24.14
C VAL A 209 18.64 -4.46 -24.92
N PRO A 210 19.91 -4.81 -24.64
CA PRO A 210 21.01 -4.35 -25.47
C PRO A 210 20.85 -4.97 -26.86
N SER A 211 20.42 -4.18 -27.84
CA SER A 211 20.39 -4.62 -29.25
C SER A 211 21.82 -4.83 -29.76
N PRO A 212 22.19 -6.02 -30.27
CA PRO A 212 23.58 -6.36 -30.67
C PRO A 212 24.09 -5.68 -31.96
N TRP A 213 23.37 -4.71 -32.54
CA TRP A 213 23.52 -4.34 -33.94
C TRP A 213 23.82 -2.86 -34.21
N TYR A 214 24.56 -2.17 -33.32
CA TYR A 214 25.24 -0.94 -33.73
C TYR A 214 26.72 -0.91 -33.28
N PRO A 215 27.66 -0.81 -34.24
CA PRO A 215 29.07 -0.66 -33.93
C PRO A 215 29.32 0.75 -33.39
N HIS A 216 30.09 0.85 -32.31
CA HIS A 216 30.59 2.14 -31.82
C HIS A 216 31.46 2.76 -32.91
N SER A 217 30.94 3.79 -33.58
CA SER A 217 31.69 4.65 -34.46
C SER A 217 32.71 5.43 -33.63
N ARG A 218 33.97 5.05 -33.85
CA ARG A 218 35.17 5.77 -33.44
C ARG A 218 35.05 7.23 -33.88
N ASN A 219 35.26 8.16 -32.96
CA ASN A 219 35.60 9.52 -33.32
C ASN A 219 37.14 9.61 -33.46
N PRO A 220 37.69 10.00 -34.63
CA PRO A 220 39.12 10.08 -34.86
C PRO A 220 39.67 11.49 -34.58
N HIS A 221 40.98 11.54 -34.34
CA HIS A 221 41.87 12.71 -34.28
C HIS A 221 42.02 13.42 -32.93
N SER A 222 43.12 13.11 -32.23
CA SER A 222 44.30 14.00 -32.28
C SER A 222 45.57 13.33 -31.71
N ARG A 223 46.55 13.16 -32.60
CA ARG A 223 48.03 13.24 -32.41
C ARG A 223 48.81 12.21 -31.56
N ASN A 224 49.40 11.28 -32.32
CA ASN A 224 50.76 10.67 -32.31
C ASN A 224 51.92 11.60 -31.85
N PRO A 225 53.23 11.20 -31.83
CA PRO A 225 53.89 9.86 -31.81
C PRO A 225 55.17 9.76 -30.90
N HIS A 226 55.54 8.57 -30.41
CA HIS A 226 56.95 8.13 -30.21
C HIS A 226 56.96 6.66 -29.75
N SER A 227 57.26 5.70 -30.62
CA SER A 227 58.60 5.14 -30.94
C SER A 227 58.92 3.89 -30.11
N GLY A 228 59.12 2.75 -30.80
CA GLY A 228 59.55 1.49 -30.18
C GLY A 228 59.17 0.23 -30.94
N ILE A 229 59.88 -0.06 -32.03
CA ILE A 229 59.97 -1.34 -32.79
C ILE A 229 61.22 -2.09 -32.24
N PRO A 230 61.50 -3.41 -32.46
CA PRO A 230 60.73 -4.68 -32.52
C PRO A 230 61.40 -5.82 -31.68
N HIS A 231 60.88 -7.06 -31.75
CA HIS A 231 61.58 -8.39 -31.89
C HIS A 231 60.54 -9.49 -31.53
N SER A 232 60.01 -10.34 -32.44
CA SER A 232 60.54 -11.56 -33.11
C SER A 232 60.66 -12.81 -32.23
N GLU A 233 60.51 -13.98 -32.90
CA GLU A 233 60.60 -15.41 -32.46
C GLU A 233 59.22 -16.07 -32.22
N ILE A 234 58.65 -16.87 -33.13
CA ILE A 234 59.06 -18.18 -33.68
C ILE A 234 59.34 -19.19 -32.57
N HIS A 235 58.51 -20.25 -32.45
CA HIS A 235 58.99 -21.63 -32.35
C HIS A 235 57.87 -22.67 -32.55
N HIS A 236 58.16 -23.62 -33.45
CA HIS A 236 57.53 -24.93 -33.62
C HIS A 236 57.58 -25.77 -32.34
N HIS A 237 56.64 -26.71 -32.15
CA HIS A 237 56.88 -28.14 -32.38
C HIS A 237 55.68 -29.01 -31.98
N HIS A 238 55.39 -29.96 -32.89
CA HIS A 238 54.77 -31.29 -32.77
C HIS A 238 53.39 -31.45 -32.13
#